data_AF-A0A1A9R873-F1
#
_entry.id   AF-A0A1A9R873-F1
#
_cell.length_a   1.000
_cell.length_b   1.000
_cell.length_c   1.000
_cell.angle_alpha   90.00
_cell.angle_beta   90.00
_cell.angle_gamma   90.00
#
_symmetry.space_group_name_H-M   'P 1'
#
loop_
_entity.id
_entity.type
_entity.pdbx_description
1 polymer ?
#
loop_
_entity_poly.entity_id
_entity_poly.type
_entity_poly.pdbx_seq_one_letter_code
_entity_poly.pdbx_strand_id
1 'polypeptide(L)'
;MKVSEIFEEEPVKWGLRGDPILWRELKERLSVIYMPESPDELKEIIEREYEVSNGRCISHEKNFGVERLKTHGMSSGGVCPEFWVNRGIPLLVSRHAKP
;
A
#
# COMPACT_ATOMS: atom_id res chain seq x y z
N MET A 1 12.31 12.66 -7.65
CA MET A 1 11.02 12.19 -7.11
C MET A 1 11.28 11.07 -6.12
N LYS A 2 10.62 11.10 -4.97
CA LYS A 2 10.57 10.02 -3.98
C LYS A 2 9.36 9.14 -4.22
N VAL A 3 9.45 7.87 -3.83
CA VAL A 3 8.31 6.94 -3.95
C VAL A 3 7.11 7.43 -3.13
N SER A 4 7.30 8.11 -2.00
CA SER A 4 6.19 8.67 -1.22
C SER A 4 5.32 9.70 -1.96
N GLU A 5 5.85 10.38 -2.97
CA GLU A 5 5.12 11.43 -3.70
C GLU A 5 3.95 10.85 -4.50
N ILE A 6 4.07 9.63 -5.02
CA ILE A 6 2.98 8.96 -5.76
C ILE A 6 1.86 8.46 -4.83
N PHE A 7 2.00 8.56 -3.52
CA PHE A 7 0.97 8.24 -2.53
C PHE A 7 0.12 9.45 -2.13
N GLU A 8 0.48 10.69 -2.54
CA GLU A 8 -0.25 11.91 -2.16
C GLU A 8 -1.72 11.88 -2.60
N GLU A 9 -1.98 11.40 -3.81
CA GLU A 9 -3.34 11.22 -4.31
C GLU A 9 -3.89 9.85 -3.86
N GLU A 10 -4.73 9.87 -2.83
CA GLU A 10 -5.42 8.67 -2.33
C GLU A 10 -6.47 8.16 -3.34
N PRO A 11 -6.67 6.83 -3.47
CA PRO A 11 -7.75 6.26 -4.25
C PRO A 11 -9.12 6.59 -3.67
N VAL A 12 -10.11 6.79 -4.54
CA VAL A 12 -11.50 7.09 -4.16
C VAL A 12 -12.21 5.91 -3.48
N LYS A 13 -11.76 4.68 -3.77
CA LYS A 13 -12.35 3.44 -3.25
C LYS A 13 -11.29 2.59 -2.57
N TRP A 14 -11.63 2.05 -1.42
CA TRP A 14 -10.80 1.17 -0.58
C TRP A 14 -11.45 -0.20 -0.44
N GLY A 15 -10.66 -1.24 -0.14
CA GLY A 15 -11.20 -2.57 0.18
C GLY A 15 -11.81 -2.63 1.57
N LEU A 16 -11.01 -2.29 2.59
CA LEU A 16 -11.36 -2.30 4.00
C LEU A 16 -10.82 -1.05 4.72
N ARG A 17 -11.26 -0.86 5.98
CA ARG A 17 -10.95 0.35 6.77
C ARG A 17 -9.49 0.47 7.21
N GLY A 18 -8.70 -0.61 7.14
CA GLY A 18 -7.27 -0.59 7.39
C GLY A 18 -6.44 -0.19 6.16
N ASP A 19 -6.97 -0.35 4.94
CA ASP A 19 -6.21 -0.02 3.72
C ASP A 19 -5.78 1.46 3.63
N PRO A 20 -6.62 2.47 3.98
CA PRO A 20 -6.18 3.86 4.00
C PRO A 20 -5.07 4.14 5.02
N ILE A 21 -5.10 3.43 6.15
CA ILE A 21 -4.09 3.60 7.21
C ILE A 21 -2.77 2.98 6.76
N LEU A 22 -2.84 1.78 6.17
CA LEU A 22 -1.68 1.12 5.58
C LEU A 22 -1.09 1.94 4.43
N TRP A 23 -1.91 2.56 3.59
CA TRP A 23 -1.45 3.46 2.53
C TRP A 23 -0.58 4.60 3.07
N ARG A 24 -1.03 5.25 4.15
CA ARG A 24 -0.27 6.32 4.81
C ARG A 24 1.00 5.80 5.48
N GLU A 25 0.94 4.62 6.11
CA GLU A 25 2.12 3.96 6.67
C GLU A 25 3.17 3.68 5.59
N LEU A 26 2.76 3.13 4.44
CA LEU A 26 3.67 2.87 3.31
C LEU A 26 4.24 4.17 2.74
N LYS A 27 3.44 5.22 2.62
CA LYS A 27 3.91 6.56 2.22
C LYS A 27 5.03 7.07 3.14
N GLU A 28 4.86 6.95 4.45
CA GLU A 28 5.87 7.38 5.43
C GLU A 28 7.16 6.53 5.32
N ARG A 29 7.02 5.20 5.25
CA ARG A 29 8.14 4.27 5.10
C ARG A 29 8.95 4.50 3.82
N LEU A 30 8.25 4.79 2.73
CA LEU A 30 8.86 4.99 1.41
C LEU A 30 9.33 6.44 1.17
N SER A 31 9.24 7.32 2.18
CA SER A 31 9.67 8.73 2.08
C SER A 31 11.18 8.93 1.96
N VAL A 32 11.97 7.90 2.23
CA VAL A 32 13.43 7.90 2.08
C VAL A 32 13.90 7.23 0.79
N ILE A 33 12.99 6.61 0.04
CA ILE A 33 13.30 5.85 -1.17
C ILE A 33 13.12 6.75 -2.39
N TYR A 34 14.17 6.88 -3.19
CA TYR A 34 14.08 7.53 -4.49
C TYR A 34 13.28 6.66 -5.46
N MET A 35 12.57 7.30 -6.39
CA MET A 35 11.85 6.58 -7.44
C MET A 35 12.83 5.68 -8.21
N PRO A 36 12.58 4.36 -8.32
CA PRO A 36 13.43 3.45 -9.07
C PRO A 36 13.35 3.72 -10.58
N GLU A 37 14.25 3.13 -11.36
CA GLU A 37 14.31 3.37 -12.81
C GLU A 37 13.19 2.65 -13.56
N SER A 38 12.68 1.54 -13.02
CA SER A 38 11.63 0.74 -13.66
C SER A 38 10.34 0.65 -12.84
N PRO A 39 9.17 0.53 -13.50
CA PRO A 39 7.90 0.25 -12.83
C PRO A 39 7.89 -1.10 -12.09
N ASP A 40 8.64 -2.09 -12.59
CA ASP A 40 8.72 -3.42 -11.97
C ASP A 40 9.50 -3.36 -10.65
N GLU A 41 10.61 -2.63 -10.60
CA GLU A 41 11.34 -2.36 -9.34
C GLU A 41 10.46 -1.62 -8.33
N LEU A 42 9.66 -0.64 -8.79
CA LEU A 42 8.72 0.05 -7.93
C LEU A 42 7.69 -0.91 -7.33
N LYS A 43 7.14 -1.80 -8.16
CA LYS A 43 6.18 -2.83 -7.74
C LYS A 43 6.80 -3.72 -6.65
N GLU A 44 8.00 -4.23 -6.88
CA GLU A 44 8.71 -5.08 -5.92
C GLU A 44 8.98 -4.38 -4.58
N ILE A 45 9.39 -3.10 -4.62
CA ILE A 45 9.60 -2.28 -3.42
C ILE A 45 8.30 -2.15 -2.63
N ILE A 46 7.18 -1.83 -3.28
CA ILE A 46 5.89 -1.66 -2.61
C ILE A 46 5.37 -2.99 -2.05
N GLU A 47 5.47 -4.08 -2.81
CA GLU A 47 5.05 -5.43 -2.36
C GLU A 47 5.87 -5.88 -1.15
N ARG A 48 7.18 -5.62 -1.16
CA ARG A 48 8.06 -5.92 -0.03
C ARG A 48 7.70 -5.11 1.21
N GLU A 49 7.51 -3.80 1.08
CA GLU A 49 7.14 -2.97 2.24
C GLU A 49 5.73 -3.32 2.74
N TYR A 50 4.79 -3.67 1.86
CA TYR A 50 3.49 -4.21 2.26
C TYR A 50 3.64 -5.47 3.13
N GLU A 51 4.49 -6.41 2.71
CA GLU A 51 4.73 -7.65 3.46
C GLU A 51 5.44 -7.38 4.80
N VAL A 52 6.45 -6.51 4.81
CA VAL A 52 7.15 -6.09 6.04
C VAL A 52 6.19 -5.41 7.02
N SER A 53 5.32 -4.53 6.55
CA SER A 53 4.31 -3.87 7.37
C SER A 53 3.32 -4.89 7.94
N ASN A 54 2.82 -5.83 7.15
CA ASN A 54 1.71 -6.70 7.56
C ASN A 54 2.11 -8.06 8.13
N GLY A 55 3.38 -8.47 7.96
CA GLY A 55 3.84 -9.84 8.22
C GLY A 55 3.17 -10.88 7.31
N ARG A 56 2.59 -10.44 6.18
CA ARG A 56 1.83 -11.27 5.25
C ARG A 56 2.06 -10.80 3.83
N CYS A 57 2.38 -11.75 2.95
CA CYS A 57 2.53 -11.50 1.53
C CYS A 57 1.22 -10.99 0.91
N ILE A 58 1.34 -10.20 -0.15
CA ILE A 58 0.21 -9.66 -0.90
C ILE A 58 -0.61 -10.77 -1.61
N SER A 59 0.00 -11.94 -1.86
CA SER A 59 -0.69 -13.11 -2.43
C SER A 59 -1.69 -13.77 -1.46
N HIS A 60 -1.85 -13.26 -0.24
CA HIS A 60 -2.78 -13.81 0.73
C HIS A 60 -4.23 -13.61 0.25
N GLU A 61 -4.99 -14.69 0.05
CA GLU A 61 -6.31 -14.61 -0.57
C GLU A 61 -7.43 -14.11 0.36
N LYS A 62 -7.17 -13.99 1.67
CA LYS A 62 -8.20 -13.64 2.66
C LYS A 62 -7.92 -12.29 3.29
N ASN A 63 -8.97 -11.53 3.54
CA ASN A 63 -8.88 -10.33 4.37
C ASN A 63 -8.38 -10.69 5.77
N PHE A 64 -7.54 -9.84 6.35
CA PHE A 64 -6.99 -10.06 7.68
C PHE A 64 -7.04 -8.79 8.52
N GLY A 65 -7.09 -8.97 9.83
CA GLY A 65 -7.03 -7.88 10.80
C GLY A 65 -5.58 -7.57 11.16
N VAL A 66 -5.29 -6.28 11.28
CA VAL A 66 -4.00 -5.77 11.74
C VAL A 66 -4.25 -4.81 12.91
N GLU A 67 -3.78 -5.20 14.10
CA GLU A 67 -4.08 -4.46 15.34
C GLU A 67 -3.62 -3.00 15.29
N ARG A 68 -2.40 -2.74 14.80
CA ARG A 68 -1.86 -1.38 14.71
C ARG A 68 -2.64 -0.45 13.77
N LEU A 69 -3.38 -1.01 12.81
CA LEU A 69 -4.18 -0.25 11.85
C LEU A 69 -5.60 0.05 12.38
N LYS A 70 -5.91 -0.42 13.59
CA LYS A 70 -7.17 -0.09 14.26
C LYS A 70 -7.13 1.36 14.73
N THR A 71 -8.12 2.11 14.30
CA THR A 71 -8.33 3.49 14.72
C THR A 71 -9.46 3.56 15.74
N HIS A 72 -10.68 3.09 15.40
CA HIS A 72 -11.82 3.03 16.31
C HIS A 72 -12.79 1.89 15.99
N GLY A 73 -13.28 1.20 17.03
CA GLY A 73 -14.33 0.17 16.94
C GLY A 73 -13.87 -1.22 16.44
N MET A 74 -14.74 -2.22 16.65
CA MET A 74 -14.44 -3.65 16.45
C MET A 74 -14.07 -4.07 15.01
N SER A 75 -14.35 -3.22 14.00
CA SER A 75 -14.09 -3.52 12.58
C SER A 75 -13.05 -2.59 11.93
N SER A 76 -12.27 -1.87 12.74
CA SER A 76 -11.12 -1.11 12.24
C SER A 76 -9.92 -2.02 11.96
N GLY A 77 -8.99 -1.57 11.12
CA GLY A 77 -7.72 -2.28 10.87
C GLY A 77 -7.76 -3.51 9.96
N GLY A 78 -8.88 -3.78 9.28
CA GLY A 78 -8.92 -4.82 8.24
C GLY A 78 -8.16 -4.41 6.99
N VAL A 79 -7.32 -5.29 6.46
CA VAL A 79 -6.58 -5.12 5.20
C VAL A 79 -7.14 -6.07 4.15
N CYS A 80 -7.31 -5.56 2.93
CA CYS A 80 -7.86 -6.31 1.81
C CYS A 80 -6.80 -6.57 0.73
N PRO A 81 -6.17 -7.76 0.69
CA PRO A 81 -5.14 -8.07 -0.30
C PRO A 81 -5.61 -7.90 -1.74
N GLU A 82 -6.86 -8.27 -2.03
CA GLU A 82 -7.47 -8.12 -3.35
C GLU A 82 -7.47 -6.66 -3.83
N PHE A 83 -7.73 -5.70 -2.92
CA PHE A 83 -7.65 -4.28 -3.24
C PHE A 83 -6.22 -3.89 -3.64
N TRP A 84 -5.21 -4.36 -2.91
CA TRP A 84 -3.81 -4.03 -3.19
C TRP A 84 -3.34 -4.61 -4.52
N VAL A 85 -3.67 -5.88 -4.81
CA VAL A 85 -3.32 -6.55 -6.07
C VAL A 85 -4.00 -5.89 -7.28
N ASN A 86 -5.30 -5.60 -7.18
CA ASN A 86 -6.09 -5.21 -8.35
C ASN A 86 -6.19 -3.69 -8.56
N ARG A 87 -5.90 -2.88 -7.53
CA ARG A 87 -6.07 -1.41 -7.60
C ARG A 87 -4.93 -0.65 -6.97
N GLY A 88 -4.60 -0.93 -5.71
CA GLY A 88 -3.65 -0.14 -4.93
C GLY A 88 -2.26 -0.06 -5.57
N ILE A 89 -1.62 -1.21 -5.77
CA ILE A 89 -0.29 -1.27 -6.38
C ILE A 89 -0.31 -0.89 -7.86
N PRO A 90 -1.24 -1.41 -8.70
CA PRO A 90 -1.33 -0.98 -10.09
C PRO A 90 -1.49 0.53 -10.26
N LEU A 91 -2.26 1.20 -9.39
CA LEU A 91 -2.40 2.65 -9.38
C LEU A 91 -1.06 3.33 -9.11
N LEU A 92 -0.34 2.91 -8.08
CA LEU A 92 0.98 3.46 -7.73
C LEU A 92 2.00 3.23 -8.84
N VAL A 93 2.05 2.02 -9.41
CA VAL A 93 2.93 1.68 -10.53
C VAL A 93 2.61 2.53 -11.76
N SER A 94 1.32 2.79 -12.05
CA SER A 94 0.94 3.66 -13.17
C SER A 94 1.40 5.12 -13.02
N ARG A 95 1.69 5.56 -11.79
CA ARG A 95 2.21 6.90 -11.49
C ARG A 95 3.72 7.01 -11.70
N HIS A 96 4.45 5.90 -11.80
CA HIS A 96 5.88 5.88 -12.15
C HIS A 96 6.17 6.60 -13.47
N ALA A 97 5.28 6.42 -14.46
CA ALA A 97 5.41 7.00 -15.80
C ALA A 97 5.11 8.50 -15.89
N LYS A 98 4.69 9.15 -14.79
CA LYS A 98 4.35 10.59 -14.74
C LYS A 98 5.32 11.30 -13.78
N PRO A 99 6.51 11.70 -14.24
CA PRO A 99 7.42 12.54 -13.48
C PRO A 99 6.84 13.93 -13.22
#